data_AF-A0A6A6MYH5-F1
#
_entry.id   AF-A0A6A6MYH5-F1
#
_cell.length_a   1.000
_cell.length_b   1.000
_cell.length_c   1.000
_cell.angle_alpha   90.00
_cell.angle_beta   90.00
_cell.angle_gamma   90.00
#
_symmetry.space_group_name_H-M   'P 1'
#
loop_
_entity.id
_entity.type
_entity.pdbx_description
1 polymer ?
#
loop_
_entity_poly.entity_id
_entity_poly.type
_entity_poly.pdbx_seq_one_letter_code
_entity_poly.pdbx_strand_id
1 'polypeptide(L)'
;MAKQAKACSGIIWNSFEELERDALTTLANDFVVPMFLIGPFHKHFPASSSSLVTQDRNCISWLDTQAPNSVLYVSFGSIAAINEAEFQEIAWGLANSKQPFLWVVRPGLVNGSEWLEPLPDGFLEMTGGRGLIVKWAPQQEVLAHPAIGGFWTHNGWNSTLEGLCEGVPMICLPNFGDQLINARYVSNVWRVGIHLENNLDRGNIESAIKRLMVEAEGQELRIRTLNLKDSQLEEPVPELPPLKVKDLPGVKTRDVEDFYHLLAELVNETKASSGLIWNSFEDLEQVELSALCKDFPIPIFTIGPFHKYFPATSSSLLTQDKSCISWLDKKAPNSVLYVSFGSIAEINEAEFLEIAWGLANSNQPFLWVVRPGLVLGSEWIEPLPHGFLEKLGGRGCIVKWAPQQEVLAHPAIGGFWTHNGWNSTLEGICEGVPMICHPIFGDQRVNARYVADIWRIGLHLEYKLERGVIERAIKRLLVEAEGQEMRKRIMTLKEKVEHCLKQGGSSYESLERLTSYILSLQPLSSH
;
A
#
# COMPACT_ATOMS: atom_id res chain seq x y z
N MET A 1 6.60 -37.97 -9.81
CA MET A 1 6.34 -36.55 -10.14
C MET A 1 6.61 -36.19 -11.60
N ALA A 2 7.85 -36.12 -12.11
CA ALA A 2 8.11 -35.59 -13.47
C ALA A 2 7.35 -36.31 -14.62
N LYS A 3 7.17 -37.64 -14.56
CA LYS A 3 6.35 -38.38 -15.54
C LYS A 3 4.84 -38.10 -15.42
N GLN A 4 4.34 -37.78 -14.22
CA GLN A 4 2.94 -37.44 -13.97
C GLN A 4 2.64 -35.97 -14.32
N ALA A 5 3.61 -35.07 -14.12
CA ALA A 5 3.51 -33.66 -14.52
C ALA A 5 3.35 -33.51 -16.05
N LYS A 6 3.96 -34.40 -16.85
CA LYS A 6 3.74 -34.43 -18.31
C LYS A 6 2.35 -34.93 -18.76
N ALA A 7 1.53 -35.43 -17.83
CA ALA A 7 0.20 -35.95 -18.11
C ALA A 7 -0.93 -35.05 -17.56
N CYS A 8 -0.60 -33.91 -16.95
CA CYS A 8 -1.59 -32.96 -16.42
C CYS A 8 -1.98 -31.90 -17.46
N SER A 9 -3.18 -31.32 -17.34
CA SER A 9 -3.66 -30.25 -18.24
C SER A 9 -3.02 -28.88 -17.97
N GLY A 10 -2.28 -28.76 -16.87
CA GLY A 10 -1.58 -27.55 -16.46
C GLY A 10 -0.97 -27.71 -15.07
N ILE A 11 0.08 -26.94 -14.79
CA ILE A 11 0.79 -26.94 -13.51
C ILE A 11 0.50 -25.61 -12.81
N ILE A 12 -0.04 -25.68 -11.59
CA ILE A 12 -0.19 -24.53 -10.71
C ILE A 12 1.06 -24.44 -9.84
N TRP A 13 1.73 -23.29 -9.86
CA TRP A 13 3.00 -23.09 -9.19
C TRP A 13 2.95 -21.86 -8.29
N ASN A 14 3.32 -22.03 -7.03
CA ASN A 14 3.35 -20.95 -6.04
C ASN A 14 4.57 -20.07 -6.25
N SER A 15 4.64 -19.30 -7.33
CA SER A 15 5.72 -18.34 -7.60
C SER A 15 5.19 -17.21 -8.48
N PHE A 16 6.08 -16.31 -8.91
CA PHE A 16 5.81 -15.21 -9.82
C PHE A 16 6.99 -14.99 -10.77
N GLU A 17 6.75 -14.34 -11.90
CA GLU A 17 7.65 -14.37 -13.06
C GLU A 17 9.01 -13.72 -12.76
N GLU A 18 9.03 -12.67 -11.96
CA GLU A 18 10.20 -11.86 -11.61
C GLU A 18 11.16 -12.62 -10.69
N LEU A 19 10.63 -13.52 -9.86
CA LEU A 19 11.43 -14.30 -8.93
C LEU A 19 12.24 -15.38 -9.65
N GLU A 20 11.63 -15.99 -10.67
CA GLU A 20 12.10 -17.22 -11.30
C GLU A 20 12.18 -17.15 -12.84
N ARG A 21 12.20 -15.95 -13.45
CA ARG A 21 12.11 -15.74 -14.93
C ARG A 21 12.97 -16.70 -15.75
N ASP A 22 14.21 -16.88 -15.36
CA ASP A 22 15.17 -17.74 -16.07
C ASP A 22 14.84 -19.23 -15.91
N ALA A 23 14.43 -19.64 -14.72
CA ALA A 23 13.96 -21.00 -14.45
C ALA A 23 12.66 -21.29 -15.20
N LEU A 24 11.76 -20.31 -15.29
CA LEU A 24 10.49 -20.39 -16.01
C LEU A 24 10.68 -20.47 -17.52
N THR A 25 11.58 -19.65 -18.07
CA THR A 25 11.95 -19.71 -19.49
C THR A 25 12.50 -21.09 -19.84
N THR A 26 13.29 -21.68 -18.94
CA THR A 26 13.83 -23.04 -19.12
C THR A 26 12.73 -24.10 -19.02
N LEU A 27 11.84 -24.00 -18.02
CA LEU A 27 10.74 -24.94 -17.82
C LEU A 27 9.69 -24.89 -18.94
N ALA A 28 9.37 -23.69 -19.46
CA ALA A 28 8.46 -23.51 -20.59
C ALA A 28 8.99 -24.14 -21.88
N ASN A 29 10.31 -24.24 -22.04
CA ASN A 29 10.94 -24.93 -23.16
C ASN A 29 10.93 -26.47 -23.00
N ASP A 30 10.93 -26.97 -21.75
CA ASP A 30 11.03 -28.40 -21.43
C ASP A 30 9.67 -29.10 -21.17
N PHE A 31 8.62 -28.32 -20.88
CA PHE A 31 7.26 -28.81 -20.60
C PHE A 31 6.25 -28.30 -21.63
N VAL A 32 5.44 -29.21 -22.18
CA VAL A 32 4.37 -28.90 -23.17
C VAL A 32 3.05 -28.48 -22.48
N VAL A 33 3.02 -28.47 -21.14
CA VAL A 33 1.81 -28.18 -20.35
C VAL A 33 1.83 -26.73 -19.86
N PRO A 34 0.70 -26.00 -19.90
CA PRO A 34 0.62 -24.63 -19.40
C PRO A 34 1.03 -24.54 -17.92
N MET A 35 1.88 -23.59 -17.58
CA MET A 35 2.22 -23.26 -16.19
C MET A 35 1.49 -22.00 -15.75
N PHE A 36 0.80 -22.06 -14.62
CA PHE A 36 0.09 -20.94 -14.01
C PHE A 36 0.81 -20.53 -12.72
N LEU A 37 1.43 -19.37 -12.76
CA LEU A 37 2.03 -18.72 -11.60
C LEU A 37 0.93 -17.99 -10.85
N ILE A 38 0.59 -18.47 -9.66
CA ILE A 38 -0.45 -17.85 -8.82
C ILE A 38 0.07 -17.55 -7.41
N GLY A 39 1.40 -17.49 -7.26
CA GLY A 39 2.05 -17.14 -6.01
C GLY A 39 2.17 -15.62 -5.80
N PRO A 40 2.35 -15.16 -4.55
CA PRO A 40 2.43 -15.97 -3.34
C PRO A 40 1.05 -16.41 -2.84
N PHE A 41 0.83 -17.71 -2.65
CA PHE A 41 -0.47 -18.25 -2.23
C PHE A 41 -0.98 -17.64 -0.93
N HIS A 42 -0.10 -17.25 -0.01
CA HIS A 42 -0.51 -16.62 1.24
C HIS A 42 -1.22 -15.27 1.06
N LYS A 43 -1.02 -14.58 -0.07
CA LYS A 43 -1.74 -13.34 -0.39
C LYS A 43 -3.12 -13.58 -1.00
N HIS A 44 -3.31 -14.73 -1.64
CA HIS A 44 -4.55 -15.09 -2.35
C HIS A 44 -5.43 -16.06 -1.56
N PHE A 45 -4.83 -16.84 -0.67
CA PHE A 45 -5.45 -17.88 0.13
C PHE A 45 -4.96 -17.71 1.58
N PRO A 46 -5.62 -16.88 2.41
CA PRO A 46 -5.29 -16.78 3.83
C PRO A 46 -5.36 -18.19 4.43
N ALA A 47 -4.39 -18.52 5.29
CA ALA A 47 -4.19 -19.89 5.75
C ALA A 47 -5.47 -20.48 6.35
N SER A 48 -6.11 -21.42 5.64
CA SER A 48 -7.02 -22.37 6.28
C SER A 48 -6.20 -23.23 7.24
N SER A 49 -6.80 -23.56 8.37
CA SER A 49 -6.25 -24.23 9.56
C SER A 49 -5.47 -25.53 9.27
N SER A 50 -4.27 -25.42 8.71
CA SER A 50 -3.41 -26.53 8.32
C SER A 50 -2.21 -26.70 9.25
N SER A 51 -2.09 -25.90 10.32
CA SER A 51 -1.07 -26.15 11.34
C SER A 51 -1.48 -27.35 12.19
N LEU A 52 -0.59 -28.34 12.27
CA LEU A 52 -0.74 -29.52 13.15
C LEU A 52 -0.69 -29.15 14.64
N VAL A 53 -0.41 -27.88 14.97
CA VAL A 53 -0.23 -27.32 16.31
C VAL A 53 -1.02 -26.01 16.41
N THR A 54 -1.69 -25.78 17.54
CA THR A 54 -2.42 -24.54 17.83
C THR A 54 -1.46 -23.35 17.84
N GLN A 55 -1.84 -22.27 17.15
CA GLN A 55 -1.04 -21.05 17.05
C GLN A 55 -1.06 -20.26 18.37
N ASP A 56 0.10 -19.83 18.86
CA ASP A 56 0.21 -18.96 20.03
C ASP A 56 0.23 -17.49 19.59
N ARG A 57 -0.91 -16.81 19.69
CA ARG A 57 -1.03 -15.39 19.31
C ARG A 57 -0.46 -14.44 20.37
N ASN A 58 -0.09 -14.92 21.56
CA ASN A 58 0.53 -14.07 22.58
C ASN A 58 1.90 -13.53 22.12
N CYS A 59 2.53 -14.16 21.13
CA CYS A 59 3.75 -13.64 20.54
C CYS A 59 3.55 -12.29 19.84
N ILE A 60 2.37 -12.00 19.29
CA ILE A 60 2.06 -10.72 18.68
C ILE A 60 2.06 -9.61 19.74
N SER A 61 1.40 -9.84 20.88
CA SER A 61 1.42 -8.89 22.00
C SER A 61 2.82 -8.65 22.57
N TRP A 62 3.70 -9.65 22.53
CA TRP A 62 5.11 -9.43 22.88
C TRP A 62 5.82 -8.58 21.82
N LEU A 63 5.61 -8.84 20.52
CA LEU A 63 6.18 -8.05 19.43
C LEU A 63 5.74 -6.58 19.47
N ASP A 64 4.52 -6.28 19.88
CA ASP A 64 4.00 -4.91 20.05
C ASP A 64 4.85 -4.07 21.04
N THR A 65 5.56 -4.73 21.96
CA THR A 65 6.43 -4.08 22.95
C THR A 65 7.87 -3.85 22.46
N GLN A 66 8.22 -4.36 21.27
CA GLN A 66 9.58 -4.34 20.74
C GLN A 66 9.78 -3.14 19.80
N ALA A 67 11.03 -2.71 19.68
CA ALA A 67 11.38 -1.64 18.75
C ALA A 67 11.25 -2.11 17.28
N PRO A 68 10.99 -1.20 16.32
CA PRO A 68 10.97 -1.55 14.91
C PRO A 68 12.28 -2.19 14.44
N ASN A 69 12.19 -3.23 13.60
CA ASN A 69 13.32 -3.99 13.06
C ASN A 69 14.30 -4.57 14.10
N SER A 70 13.90 -4.75 15.36
CA SER A 70 14.81 -5.20 16.42
C SER A 70 14.77 -6.69 16.71
N VAL A 71 13.77 -7.43 16.21
CA VAL A 71 13.54 -8.83 16.57
C VAL A 71 13.96 -9.77 15.44
N LEU A 72 14.76 -10.79 15.75
CA LEU A 72 15.00 -11.93 14.86
C LEU A 72 13.90 -12.98 15.05
N TYR A 73 13.13 -13.26 14.00
CA TYR A 73 12.20 -14.39 13.98
C TYR A 73 12.93 -15.67 13.54
N VAL A 74 12.76 -16.77 14.27
CA VAL A 74 13.44 -18.05 14.02
C VAL A 74 12.40 -19.16 13.89
N SER A 75 12.33 -19.79 12.71
CA SER A 75 11.40 -20.90 12.47
C SER A 75 11.93 -21.86 11.39
N PHE A 76 11.97 -23.15 11.73
CA PHE A 76 12.42 -24.22 10.84
C PHE A 76 11.27 -25.04 10.23
N GLY A 77 10.04 -24.51 10.29
CA GLY A 77 8.87 -25.14 9.69
C GLY A 77 8.38 -26.41 10.40
N SER A 78 7.45 -27.12 9.77
CA SER A 78 6.74 -28.27 10.36
C SER A 78 7.46 -29.60 10.20
N ILE A 79 8.45 -29.70 9.31
CA ILE A 79 9.08 -30.97 8.94
C ILE A 79 10.54 -31.07 9.42
N ALA A 80 11.28 -29.97 9.46
CA ALA A 80 12.70 -30.02 9.82
C ALA A 80 12.89 -30.53 11.25
N ALA A 81 13.84 -31.44 11.42
CA ALA A 81 14.30 -31.93 12.71
C ALA A 81 15.81 -31.66 12.85
N ILE A 82 16.24 -31.34 14.06
CA ILE A 82 17.64 -31.12 14.43
C ILE A 82 18.00 -32.03 15.60
N ASN A 83 19.29 -32.31 15.78
CA ASN A 83 19.77 -33.04 16.93
C ASN A 83 19.94 -32.12 18.16
N GLU A 84 20.12 -32.71 19.33
CA GLU A 84 20.26 -31.96 20.59
C GLU A 84 21.48 -31.03 20.59
N ALA A 85 22.62 -31.46 20.03
CA ALA A 85 23.81 -30.62 19.98
C ALA A 85 23.57 -29.37 19.10
N GLU A 86 22.96 -29.54 17.93
CA GLU A 86 22.53 -28.42 17.08
C GLU A 86 21.55 -27.49 17.80
N PHE A 87 20.57 -28.04 18.52
CA PHE A 87 19.62 -27.25 19.31
C PHE A 87 20.35 -26.39 20.36
N GLN A 88 21.34 -26.95 21.05
CA GLN A 88 22.14 -26.22 22.03
C GLN A 88 23.02 -25.15 21.39
N GLU A 89 23.62 -25.42 20.23
CA GLU A 89 24.39 -24.41 19.49
C GLU A 89 23.52 -23.24 19.01
N ILE A 90 22.30 -23.51 18.52
CA ILE A 90 21.30 -22.47 18.19
C ILE A 90 20.97 -21.62 19.42
N ALA A 91 20.65 -22.27 20.54
CA ALA A 91 20.33 -21.58 21.78
C ALA A 91 21.50 -20.66 22.20
N TRP A 92 22.73 -21.18 22.28
CA TRP A 92 23.86 -20.35 22.67
C TRP A 92 24.17 -19.24 21.66
N GLY A 93 24.05 -19.49 20.36
CA GLY A 93 24.22 -18.47 19.32
C GLY A 93 23.21 -17.32 19.46
N LEU A 94 21.93 -17.65 19.68
CA LEU A 94 20.88 -16.66 19.93
C LEU A 94 21.18 -15.82 21.17
N ALA A 95 21.55 -16.46 22.28
CA ALA A 95 21.82 -15.77 23.52
C ALA A 95 23.11 -14.92 23.49
N ASN A 96 24.12 -15.34 22.72
CA ASN A 96 25.37 -14.60 22.51
C ASN A 96 25.19 -13.40 21.58
N SER A 97 24.28 -13.45 20.62
CA SER A 97 24.00 -12.35 19.68
C SER A 97 23.58 -11.03 20.36
N LYS A 98 23.03 -11.13 21.57
CA LYS A 98 22.41 -10.03 22.33
C LYS A 98 21.26 -9.33 21.59
N GLN A 99 20.71 -9.95 20.55
CA GLN A 99 19.49 -9.47 19.88
C GLN A 99 18.22 -10.02 20.53
N PRO A 100 17.11 -9.27 20.51
CA PRO A 100 15.79 -9.82 20.74
C PRO A 100 15.42 -10.89 19.70
N PHE A 101 14.75 -11.96 20.13
CA PHE A 101 14.35 -13.02 19.20
C PHE A 101 13.00 -13.65 19.57
N LEU A 102 12.26 -14.08 18.55
CA LEU A 102 11.09 -14.95 18.67
C LEU A 102 11.43 -16.29 18.03
N TRP A 103 11.49 -17.35 18.82
CA TRP A 103 11.87 -18.68 18.35
C TRP A 103 10.71 -19.68 18.43
N VAL A 104 10.36 -20.25 17.28
CA VAL A 104 9.41 -21.36 17.20
C VAL A 104 10.12 -22.69 17.48
N VAL A 105 9.86 -23.25 18.66
CA VAL A 105 10.31 -24.59 19.06
C VAL A 105 9.08 -25.50 19.10
N ARG A 106 8.76 -26.14 17.96
CA ARG A 106 7.63 -27.07 17.89
C ARG A 106 7.92 -28.38 18.62
N PRO A 107 6.89 -29.07 19.13
CA PRO A 107 7.02 -30.46 19.53
C PRO A 107 7.61 -31.31 18.39
N GLY A 108 8.61 -32.13 18.70
CA GLY A 108 9.32 -32.96 17.73
C GLY A 108 10.30 -32.21 16.82
N LEU A 109 10.75 -31.00 17.19
CA LEU A 109 11.90 -30.36 16.55
C LEU A 109 13.20 -31.11 16.87
N VAL A 110 13.35 -31.55 18.12
CA VAL A 110 14.40 -32.49 18.55
C VAL A 110 13.74 -33.85 18.76
N ASN A 111 14.23 -34.87 18.05
CA ASN A 111 13.63 -36.21 18.10
C ASN A 111 13.86 -36.86 19.45
N GLY A 112 12.77 -37.28 20.11
CA GLY A 112 12.83 -38.05 21.36
C GLY A 112 12.93 -37.22 22.64
N SER A 113 12.82 -35.89 22.56
CA SER A 113 12.85 -34.99 23.72
C SER A 113 11.49 -34.33 23.96
N GLU A 114 11.19 -34.04 25.22
CA GLU A 114 10.05 -33.19 25.60
C GLU A 114 10.30 -31.72 25.20
N TRP A 115 9.22 -30.94 25.17
CA TRP A 115 9.31 -29.53 24.76
C TRP A 115 10.18 -28.73 25.72
N LEU A 116 11.25 -28.12 25.19
CA LEU A 116 12.29 -27.38 25.92
C LEU A 116 13.19 -28.20 26.84
N GLU A 117 13.05 -29.53 26.91
CA GLU A 117 13.99 -30.39 27.62
C GLU A 117 15.44 -30.21 27.13
N PRO A 118 15.73 -30.07 25.82
CA PRO A 118 17.10 -29.86 25.32
C PRO A 118 17.66 -28.45 25.54
N LEU A 119 16.93 -27.55 26.21
CA LEU A 119 17.35 -26.17 26.40
C LEU A 119 18.52 -26.12 27.40
N PRO A 120 19.64 -25.44 27.07
CA PRO A 120 20.78 -25.38 27.98
C PRO A 120 20.44 -24.72 29.32
N ASP A 121 20.99 -25.28 30.40
CA ASP A 121 20.91 -24.67 31.73
C ASP A 121 21.42 -23.22 31.71
N GLY A 122 20.68 -22.31 32.35
CA GLY A 122 21.00 -20.89 32.41
C GLY A 122 20.66 -20.08 31.14
N PHE A 123 20.13 -20.69 30.07
CA PHE A 123 19.76 -19.97 28.85
C PHE A 123 18.71 -18.87 29.08
N LEU A 124 17.65 -19.18 29.83
CA LEU A 124 16.57 -18.21 30.11
C LEU A 124 17.07 -17.03 30.96
N GLU A 125 17.95 -17.31 31.92
CA GLU A 125 18.60 -16.28 32.75
C GLU A 125 19.51 -15.38 31.89
N MET A 126 20.32 -15.97 31.01
CA MET A 126 21.24 -15.23 30.14
C MET A 126 20.53 -14.36 29.09
N THR A 127 19.35 -14.78 28.64
CA THR A 127 18.56 -14.02 27.67
C THR A 127 17.75 -12.91 28.34
N GLY A 128 17.41 -13.05 29.62
CA GLY A 128 16.85 -11.96 30.45
C GLY A 128 15.54 -11.39 29.89
N GLY A 129 14.68 -12.24 29.32
CA GLY A 129 13.39 -11.83 28.74
C GLY A 129 13.46 -11.20 27.35
N ARG A 130 14.65 -11.06 26.75
CA ARG A 130 14.81 -10.58 25.36
C ARG A 130 14.41 -11.63 24.30
N GLY A 131 14.29 -12.89 24.71
CA GLY A 131 13.85 -13.99 23.87
C GLY A 131 12.47 -14.49 24.25
N LEU A 132 11.60 -14.71 23.27
CA LEU A 132 10.34 -15.43 23.45
C LEU A 132 10.40 -16.76 22.69
N ILE A 133 10.08 -17.87 23.37
CA ILE A 133 9.99 -19.20 22.75
C ILE A 133 8.54 -19.66 22.75
N VAL A 134 8.02 -20.05 21.58
CA VAL A 134 6.65 -20.54 21.41
C VAL A 134 6.62 -21.88 20.68
N LYS A 135 5.56 -22.67 20.87
CA LYS A 135 5.37 -23.93 20.14
C LYS A 135 5.10 -23.73 18.65
N TRP A 136 4.33 -22.70 18.33
CA TRP A 136 3.95 -22.35 16.97
C TRP A 136 3.49 -20.89 16.91
N ALA A 137 3.84 -20.17 15.85
CA ALA A 137 3.49 -18.76 15.66
C ALA A 137 2.64 -18.56 14.38
N PRO A 138 1.76 -17.54 14.34
CA PRO A 138 1.11 -17.10 13.10
C PRO A 138 2.15 -16.41 12.20
N GLN A 139 2.94 -17.19 11.47
CA GLN A 139 4.15 -16.72 10.77
C GLN A 139 3.92 -15.50 9.86
N GLN A 140 2.81 -15.44 9.13
CA GLN A 140 2.49 -14.31 8.25
C GLN A 140 2.29 -13.02 9.05
N GLU A 141 1.54 -13.08 10.16
CA GLU A 141 1.35 -11.94 11.07
C GLU A 141 2.68 -11.52 11.72
N VAL A 142 3.51 -12.50 12.08
CA VAL A 142 4.85 -12.23 12.63
C VAL A 142 5.73 -11.53 11.61
N LEU A 143 5.86 -12.06 10.39
CA LEU A 143 6.72 -11.47 9.35
C LEU A 143 6.25 -10.09 8.90
N ALA A 144 4.95 -9.83 8.91
CA ALA A 144 4.39 -8.51 8.62
C ALA A 144 4.53 -7.50 9.78
N HIS A 145 4.92 -7.96 10.98
CA HIS A 145 4.99 -7.10 12.16
C HIS A 145 6.19 -6.14 12.10
N PRO A 146 6.03 -4.82 12.36
CA PRO A 146 7.10 -3.82 12.24
C PRO A 146 8.35 -4.09 13.10
N ALA A 147 8.21 -4.85 14.18
CA ALA A 147 9.33 -5.24 15.05
C ALA A 147 10.29 -6.26 14.42
N ILE A 148 9.87 -7.01 13.40
CA ILE A 148 10.73 -8.04 12.78
C ILE A 148 11.83 -7.39 11.95
N GLY A 149 13.07 -7.60 12.39
CA GLY A 149 14.27 -7.19 11.67
C GLY A 149 14.82 -8.28 10.77
N GLY A 150 14.59 -9.55 11.04
CA GLY A 150 15.16 -10.62 10.24
C GLY A 150 14.46 -11.93 10.42
N PHE A 151 14.63 -12.83 9.45
CA PHE A 151 14.03 -14.15 9.47
C PHE A 151 15.08 -15.24 9.31
N TRP A 152 15.36 -15.99 10.38
CA TRP A 152 16.13 -17.21 10.30
C TRP A 152 15.22 -18.40 9.97
N THR A 153 15.43 -18.95 8.78
CA THR A 153 14.57 -19.98 8.20
C THR A 153 15.36 -21.13 7.60
N HIS A 154 14.67 -22.25 7.44
CA HIS A 154 15.14 -23.41 6.68
C HIS A 154 14.99 -23.24 5.15
N ASN A 155 14.49 -22.09 4.69
CA ASN A 155 14.25 -21.78 3.27
C ASN A 155 13.29 -22.73 2.55
N GLY A 156 12.29 -23.27 3.25
CA GLY A 156 11.11 -23.81 2.58
C GLY A 156 10.45 -22.73 1.70
N TRP A 157 10.02 -23.10 0.51
CA TRP A 157 9.60 -22.14 -0.52
C TRP A 157 8.53 -21.14 -0.06
N ASN A 158 7.48 -21.62 0.62
CA ASN A 158 6.42 -20.76 1.15
C ASN A 158 6.95 -19.73 2.17
N SER A 159 7.81 -20.16 3.10
CA SER A 159 8.41 -19.26 4.10
C SER A 159 9.35 -18.24 3.46
N THR A 160 10.08 -18.65 2.42
CA THR A 160 10.91 -17.74 1.62
C THR A 160 10.03 -16.67 0.96
N LEU A 161 8.92 -17.06 0.31
CA LEU A 161 8.00 -16.10 -0.29
C LEU A 161 7.38 -15.14 0.72
N GLU A 162 6.95 -15.64 1.88
CA GLU A 162 6.39 -14.81 2.96
C GLU A 162 7.40 -13.76 3.44
N GLY A 163 8.65 -14.15 3.70
CA GLY A 163 9.67 -13.18 4.15
C GLY A 163 10.04 -12.16 3.06
N LEU A 164 10.13 -12.57 1.80
CA LEU A 164 10.37 -11.64 0.68
C LEU A 164 9.21 -10.65 0.52
N CYS A 165 7.98 -11.13 0.59
CA CYS A 165 6.78 -10.30 0.46
C CYS A 165 6.64 -9.27 1.57
N GLU A 166 7.19 -9.56 2.75
CA GLU A 166 7.24 -8.62 3.87
C GLU A 166 8.51 -7.77 3.93
N GLY A 167 9.44 -7.93 2.98
CA GLY A 167 10.68 -7.14 2.95
C GLY A 167 11.68 -7.55 4.02
N VAL A 168 11.57 -8.76 4.56
CA VAL A 168 12.39 -9.25 5.68
C VAL A 168 13.60 -10.01 5.15
N PRO A 169 14.85 -9.55 5.42
CA PRO A 169 16.05 -10.27 5.02
C PRO A 169 16.23 -11.54 5.85
N MET A 170 16.93 -12.53 5.30
CA MET A 170 16.95 -13.88 5.87
C MET A 170 18.32 -14.37 6.31
N ILE A 171 18.34 -15.22 7.32
CA ILE A 171 19.45 -16.18 7.54
C ILE A 171 18.96 -17.54 7.08
N CYS A 172 19.77 -18.19 6.24
CA CYS A 172 19.43 -19.43 5.57
C CYS A 172 20.12 -20.63 6.23
N LEU A 173 19.32 -21.61 6.68
CA LEU A 173 19.78 -22.90 7.19
C LEU A 173 19.02 -24.05 6.50
N PRO A 174 19.30 -24.33 5.22
CA PRO A 174 18.61 -25.37 4.50
C PRO A 174 18.94 -26.76 5.06
N ASN A 175 17.93 -27.64 5.16
CA ASN A 175 18.12 -29.01 5.66
C ASN A 175 18.18 -30.03 4.52
N PHE A 176 17.16 -30.06 3.65
CA PHE A 176 17.08 -31.05 2.58
C PHE A 176 16.29 -30.56 1.37
N GLY A 177 16.44 -31.27 0.24
CA GLY A 177 15.61 -31.08 -0.94
C GLY A 177 15.80 -29.71 -1.60
N ASP A 178 14.68 -29.09 -1.96
CA ASP A 178 14.59 -27.79 -2.64
C ASP A 178 15.14 -26.64 -1.79
N GLN A 179 15.15 -26.78 -0.46
CA GLN A 179 15.66 -25.77 0.48
C GLN A 179 17.10 -25.33 0.16
N LEU A 180 17.96 -26.28 -0.25
CA LEU A 180 19.36 -26.00 -0.62
C LEU A 180 19.46 -25.06 -1.83
N ILE A 181 18.52 -25.20 -2.77
CA ILE A 181 18.44 -24.35 -3.96
C ILE A 181 17.88 -23.00 -3.55
N ASN A 182 16.78 -22.99 -2.79
CA ASN A 182 16.12 -21.77 -2.30
C ASN A 182 17.09 -20.88 -1.50
N ALA A 183 17.88 -21.48 -0.60
CA ALA A 183 18.91 -20.78 0.17
C ALA A 183 19.95 -20.11 -0.72
N ARG A 184 20.39 -20.77 -1.81
CA ARG A 184 21.33 -20.17 -2.78
C ARG A 184 20.70 -19.04 -3.58
N TYR A 185 19.41 -19.13 -3.92
CA TYR A 185 18.71 -18.01 -4.55
C TYR A 185 18.66 -16.81 -3.61
N VAL A 186 18.26 -17.01 -2.36
CA VAL A 186 18.21 -15.97 -1.34
C VAL A 186 19.58 -15.34 -1.09
N SER A 187 20.64 -16.13 -0.94
CA SER A 187 21.97 -15.60 -0.58
C SER A 187 22.79 -15.10 -1.77
N ASN A 188 22.75 -15.77 -2.92
CA ASN A 188 23.70 -15.52 -4.01
C ASN A 188 23.06 -14.82 -5.22
N VAL A 189 21.80 -15.12 -5.52
CA VAL A 189 21.08 -14.59 -6.70
C VAL A 189 20.40 -13.27 -6.34
N TRP A 190 19.42 -13.31 -5.44
CA TRP A 190 18.69 -12.14 -4.96
C TRP A 190 19.51 -11.32 -3.97
N ARG A 191 20.46 -11.98 -3.29
CA ARG A 191 21.36 -11.35 -2.31
C ARG A 191 20.59 -10.58 -1.24
N VAL A 192 19.60 -11.27 -0.67
CA VAL A 192 18.67 -10.80 0.38
C VAL A 192 18.75 -11.65 1.65
N GLY A 193 19.77 -12.50 1.76
CA GLY A 193 20.03 -13.24 2.98
C GLY A 193 21.46 -13.75 3.11
N ILE A 194 21.76 -14.29 4.28
CA ILE A 194 23.06 -14.83 4.67
C ILE A 194 22.93 -16.34 4.78
N HIS A 195 23.77 -17.08 4.06
CA HIS A 195 23.82 -18.54 4.16
C HIS A 195 24.72 -18.96 5.33
N LEU A 196 24.16 -19.71 6.28
CA LEU A 196 24.93 -20.42 7.29
C LEU A 196 25.47 -21.72 6.67
N GLU A 197 26.79 -21.83 6.55
CA GLU A 197 27.45 -23.04 6.06
C GLU A 197 27.35 -24.20 7.07
N ASN A 198 27.50 -25.43 6.58
CA ASN A 198 27.11 -26.71 7.20
C ASN A 198 27.62 -27.04 8.62
N ASN A 199 28.45 -26.20 9.26
CA ASN A 199 28.85 -26.37 10.65
C ASN A 199 28.08 -25.39 11.53
N LEU A 200 27.01 -25.92 12.13
CA LEU A 200 26.12 -25.20 13.04
C LEU A 200 26.82 -25.00 14.39
N ASP A 201 27.73 -24.04 14.41
CA ASP A 201 28.50 -23.60 15.58
C ASP A 201 27.93 -22.28 16.12
N ARG A 202 27.82 -22.14 17.44
CA ARG A 202 27.29 -20.94 18.09
C ARG A 202 27.98 -19.64 17.69
N GLY A 203 29.28 -19.67 17.39
CA GLY A 203 30.04 -18.50 16.95
C GLY A 203 29.68 -18.07 15.54
N ASN A 204 29.49 -19.04 14.63
CA ASN A 204 28.98 -18.77 13.28
C ASN A 204 27.55 -18.22 13.31
N ILE A 205 26.69 -18.77 14.17
CA ILE A 205 25.32 -18.30 14.38
C ILE A 205 25.32 -16.87 14.92
N GLU A 206 26.09 -16.61 15.97
CA GLU A 206 26.24 -15.26 16.54
C GLU A 206 26.69 -14.26 15.47
N SER A 207 27.70 -14.62 14.68
CA SER A 207 28.23 -13.79 13.59
C SER A 207 27.16 -13.50 12.53
N ALA A 208 26.43 -14.51 12.06
CA ALA A 208 25.36 -14.34 11.08
C ALA A 208 24.24 -13.43 11.60
N ILE A 209 23.84 -13.59 12.87
CA ILE A 209 22.82 -12.74 13.49
C ILE A 209 23.30 -11.28 13.58
N LYS A 210 24.55 -11.05 13.99
CA LYS A 210 25.11 -9.69 14.05
C LYS A 210 25.20 -9.04 12.68
N ARG A 211 25.68 -9.77 11.67
CA ARG A 211 25.74 -9.31 10.27
C ARG A 211 24.37 -8.89 9.75
N LEU A 212 23.33 -9.70 10.02
CA LEU A 212 21.95 -9.41 9.58
C LEU A 212 21.28 -8.28 10.37
N MET A 213 21.45 -8.26 11.70
CA MET A 213 20.62 -7.43 12.58
C MET A 213 21.29 -6.11 13.00
N VAL A 214 22.62 -6.05 12.99
CA VAL A 214 23.39 -4.94 13.58
C VAL A 214 24.28 -4.24 12.57
N GLU A 215 24.94 -5.00 11.70
CA GLU A 215 25.95 -4.46 10.79
C GLU A 215 25.34 -3.82 9.53
N ALA A 216 26.16 -3.07 8.80
CA ALA A 216 25.75 -2.40 7.56
C ALA A 216 25.27 -3.37 6.48
N GLU A 217 25.81 -4.60 6.46
CA GLU A 217 25.37 -5.65 5.54
C GLU A 217 23.87 -5.95 5.71
N GLY A 218 23.39 -6.09 6.94
CA GLY A 218 21.98 -6.30 7.24
C GLY A 218 21.06 -5.19 6.73
N GLN A 219 21.52 -3.94 6.80
CA GLN A 219 20.79 -2.79 6.24
C GLN A 219 20.73 -2.87 4.71
N GLU A 220 21.84 -3.22 4.05
CA GLU A 220 21.89 -3.41 2.59
C GLU A 220 20.98 -4.55 2.14
N LEU A 221 21.01 -5.69 2.84
CA LEU A 221 20.13 -6.84 2.57
C LEU A 221 18.66 -6.43 2.68
N ARG A 222 18.28 -5.70 3.74
CA ARG A 222 16.91 -5.19 3.90
C ARG A 222 16.49 -4.26 2.77
N ILE A 223 17.33 -3.32 2.37
CA ILE A 223 17.05 -2.41 1.24
C ILE A 223 16.83 -3.23 -0.03
N ARG A 224 17.65 -4.25 -0.29
CA ARG A 224 17.46 -5.13 -1.45
C ARG A 224 16.15 -5.92 -1.37
N THR A 225 15.79 -6.47 -0.21
CA THR A 225 14.51 -7.17 -0.04
C THR A 225 13.32 -6.25 -0.26
N LEU A 226 13.38 -5.02 0.25
CA LEU A 226 12.34 -4.01 0.02
C LEU A 226 12.26 -3.62 -1.46
N ASN A 227 13.39 -3.45 -2.15
CA ASN A 227 13.39 -3.17 -3.59
C ASN A 227 12.78 -4.32 -4.41
N LEU A 228 13.00 -5.58 -4.02
CA LEU A 228 12.35 -6.73 -4.68
C LEU A 228 10.82 -6.73 -4.43
N LYS A 229 10.38 -6.38 -3.23
CA LYS A 229 8.96 -6.18 -2.92
C LYS A 229 8.36 -5.04 -3.75
N ASP A 230 9.07 -3.91 -3.84
CA ASP A 230 8.63 -2.75 -4.60
C ASP A 230 8.63 -3.01 -6.11
N SER A 231 9.53 -3.85 -6.65
CA SER A 231 9.49 -4.21 -8.06
C SER A 231 8.20 -4.91 -8.48
N GLN A 232 7.60 -5.72 -7.59
CA GLN A 232 6.29 -6.34 -7.87
C GLN A 232 5.15 -5.33 -7.92
N LEU A 233 5.21 -4.36 -7.01
CA LEU A 233 4.25 -3.27 -6.93
C LEU A 233 4.26 -2.42 -8.22
N GLU A 234 5.39 -2.38 -8.92
CA GLU A 234 5.54 -1.67 -10.20
C GLU A 234 5.12 -2.48 -11.44
N GLU A 235 4.68 -3.73 -11.30
CA GLU A 235 4.25 -4.52 -12.44
C GLU A 235 2.93 -4.00 -13.02
N PRO A 236 2.79 -3.94 -14.36
CA PRO A 236 1.53 -3.60 -14.99
C PRO A 236 0.49 -4.68 -14.69
N VAL A 237 -0.78 -4.30 -14.59
CA VAL A 237 -1.93 -5.21 -14.53
C VAL A 237 -2.47 -5.35 -15.96
N PRO A 238 -2.16 -6.42 -16.70
CA PRO A 238 -2.47 -6.51 -18.13
C PRO A 238 -3.97 -6.44 -18.43
N GLU A 239 -4.81 -6.87 -17.50
CA GLU A 239 -6.26 -6.84 -17.59
C GLU A 239 -6.84 -5.44 -17.37
N LEU A 240 -6.11 -4.56 -16.69
CA LEU A 240 -6.54 -3.20 -16.32
C LEU A 240 -5.46 -2.16 -16.65
N PRO A 241 -5.01 -2.03 -17.90
CA PRO A 241 -4.09 -0.96 -18.27
C PRO A 241 -4.78 0.41 -18.05
N PRO A 242 -4.07 1.43 -17.54
CA PRO A 242 -2.62 1.53 -17.34
C PRO A 242 -2.16 1.23 -15.90
N LEU A 243 -2.97 0.50 -15.13
CA LEU A 243 -2.70 0.28 -13.71
C LEU A 243 -1.51 -0.64 -13.49
N LYS A 244 -0.84 -0.41 -12.36
CA LYS A 244 0.13 -1.32 -11.77
C LYS A 244 -0.45 -2.00 -10.55
N VAL A 245 0.17 -3.08 -10.09
CA VAL A 245 -0.28 -3.83 -8.90
C VAL A 245 -0.46 -2.90 -7.69
N LYS A 246 0.44 -1.93 -7.49
CA LYS A 246 0.34 -0.94 -6.40
C LYS A 246 -0.84 0.01 -6.50
N ASP A 247 -1.39 0.19 -7.69
CA ASP A 247 -2.50 1.12 -7.92
C ASP A 247 -3.85 0.46 -7.59
N LEU A 248 -3.88 -0.87 -7.50
CA LEU A 248 -5.12 -1.60 -7.24
C LEU A 248 -5.71 -1.21 -5.87
N PRO A 249 -7.04 -1.04 -5.79
CA PRO A 249 -7.70 -0.71 -4.53
C PRO A 249 -7.45 -1.80 -3.47
N GLY A 250 -6.62 -1.49 -2.48
CA GLY A 250 -6.43 -2.34 -1.30
C GLY A 250 -7.41 -1.97 -0.19
N VAL A 251 -8.07 -2.97 0.41
CA VAL A 251 -8.94 -2.78 1.58
C VAL A 251 -8.34 -3.47 2.80
N LYS A 252 -8.20 -2.72 3.90
CA LYS A 252 -7.85 -3.28 5.21
C LYS A 252 -9.11 -3.91 5.82
N THR A 253 -9.43 -5.12 5.39
CA THR A 253 -10.53 -5.93 5.93
C THR A 253 -9.98 -7.18 6.63
N ARG A 254 -10.71 -7.67 7.64
CA ARG A 254 -10.41 -8.95 8.30
C ARG A 254 -10.82 -10.14 7.43
N ASP A 255 -11.77 -9.92 6.51
CA ASP A 255 -12.27 -10.90 5.56
C ASP A 255 -12.24 -10.30 4.15
N VAL A 256 -11.27 -10.76 3.36
CA VAL A 256 -11.02 -10.27 2.00
C VAL A 256 -11.99 -10.91 1.01
N GLU A 257 -12.43 -12.15 1.27
CA GLU A 257 -13.32 -12.91 0.40
C GLU A 257 -14.73 -12.29 0.40
N ASP A 258 -15.27 -11.99 1.59
CA ASP A 258 -16.55 -11.31 1.74
C ASP A 258 -16.57 -9.94 1.05
N PHE A 259 -15.46 -9.19 1.13
CA PHE A 259 -15.35 -7.89 0.46
C PHE A 259 -15.40 -8.01 -1.07
N TYR A 260 -14.71 -9.00 -1.64
CA TYR A 260 -14.77 -9.25 -3.08
C TYR A 260 -16.13 -9.78 -3.52
N HIS A 261 -16.79 -10.62 -2.71
CA HIS A 261 -18.17 -11.02 -2.95
C HIS A 261 -19.12 -9.83 -2.99
N LEU A 262 -19.02 -8.92 -2.02
CA LEU A 262 -19.81 -7.69 -2.00
C LEU A 262 -19.57 -6.83 -3.23
N LEU A 263 -18.32 -6.68 -3.68
CA LEU A 263 -18.01 -5.93 -4.90
C LEU A 263 -18.59 -6.61 -6.15
N ALA A 264 -18.48 -7.93 -6.25
CA ALA A 264 -19.04 -8.69 -7.37
C ALA A 264 -20.57 -8.58 -7.41
N GLU A 265 -21.24 -8.66 -6.25
CA GLU A 265 -22.67 -8.43 -6.11
C GLU A 265 -23.05 -7.00 -6.52
N LEU A 266 -22.33 -5.98 -6.05
CA LEU A 266 -22.56 -4.59 -6.43
C LEU A 266 -22.48 -4.40 -7.95
N VAL A 267 -21.48 -5.01 -8.60
CA VAL A 267 -21.34 -4.97 -10.07
C VAL A 267 -22.51 -5.68 -10.76
N ASN A 268 -22.91 -6.86 -10.28
CA ASN A 268 -24.03 -7.61 -10.85
C ASN A 268 -25.36 -6.86 -10.72
N GLU A 269 -25.64 -6.30 -9.55
CA GLU A 269 -26.84 -5.48 -9.32
C GLU A 269 -26.80 -4.20 -10.15
N THR A 270 -25.63 -3.59 -10.33
CA THR A 270 -25.46 -2.46 -11.24
C THR A 270 -25.82 -2.87 -12.67
N LYS A 271 -25.36 -4.04 -13.15
CA LYS A 271 -25.71 -4.59 -14.47
C LYS A 271 -27.19 -4.95 -14.63
N ALA A 272 -27.90 -5.20 -13.53
CA ALA A 272 -29.33 -5.48 -13.52
C ALA A 272 -30.21 -4.22 -13.40
N SER A 273 -29.61 -3.05 -13.14
CA SER A 273 -30.33 -1.78 -12.99
C SER A 273 -30.95 -1.28 -14.31
N SER A 274 -31.85 -0.29 -14.22
CA SER A 274 -32.43 0.33 -15.43
C SER A 274 -31.45 1.25 -16.16
N GLY A 275 -30.34 1.63 -15.54
CA GLY A 275 -29.34 2.51 -16.14
C GLY A 275 -28.33 3.02 -15.11
N LEU A 276 -27.15 3.38 -15.59
CA LEU A 276 -26.04 3.84 -14.78
C LEU A 276 -25.79 5.33 -15.02
N ILE A 277 -25.84 6.14 -13.96
CA ILE A 277 -25.40 7.53 -14.01
C ILE A 277 -23.94 7.56 -13.56
N TRP A 278 -23.06 8.06 -14.43
CA TRP A 278 -21.62 8.06 -14.21
C TRP A 278 -21.10 9.49 -14.08
N ASN A 279 -20.40 9.78 -12.98
CA ASN A 279 -19.82 11.10 -12.71
C ASN A 279 -18.50 11.28 -13.45
N SER A 280 -18.55 11.33 -14.78
CA SER A 280 -17.39 11.66 -15.62
C SER A 280 -17.85 12.28 -16.94
N PHE A 281 -16.89 12.63 -17.79
CA PHE A 281 -17.15 13.20 -19.12
C PHE A 281 -16.25 12.54 -20.17
N GLU A 282 -16.77 12.46 -21.40
CA GLU A 282 -16.15 11.65 -22.47
C GLU A 282 -14.71 12.03 -22.78
N ASP A 283 -14.41 13.34 -22.83
CA ASP A 283 -13.06 13.84 -23.10
C ASP A 283 -11.98 13.45 -22.08
N LEU A 284 -12.39 12.99 -20.88
CA LEU A 284 -11.50 12.58 -19.81
C LEU A 284 -11.17 11.08 -19.85
N GLU A 285 -12.18 10.25 -20.12
CA GLU A 285 -12.15 8.79 -19.92
C GLU A 285 -12.74 8.02 -21.12
N GLN A 286 -12.60 8.53 -22.35
CA GLN A 286 -13.25 7.97 -23.53
C GLN A 286 -12.98 6.47 -23.70
N VAL A 287 -11.76 6.02 -23.43
CA VAL A 287 -11.33 4.63 -23.62
C VAL A 287 -12.02 3.73 -22.59
N GLU A 288 -12.00 4.15 -21.33
CA GLU A 288 -12.58 3.45 -20.19
C GLU A 288 -14.11 3.39 -20.31
N LEU A 289 -14.75 4.51 -20.68
CA LEU A 289 -16.19 4.58 -20.92
C LEU A 289 -16.62 3.68 -22.08
N SER A 290 -15.81 3.58 -23.13
CA SER A 290 -16.08 2.68 -24.26
C SER A 290 -15.96 1.20 -23.88
N ALA A 291 -15.07 0.86 -22.95
CA ALA A 291 -15.00 -0.49 -22.38
C ALA A 291 -16.20 -0.76 -21.45
N LEU A 292 -16.53 0.20 -20.58
CA LEU A 292 -17.67 0.10 -19.66
C LEU A 292 -18.99 -0.16 -20.40
N CYS A 293 -19.24 0.53 -21.51
CA CYS A 293 -20.42 0.32 -22.36
C CYS A 293 -20.51 -1.09 -22.96
N LYS A 294 -19.41 -1.84 -23.08
CA LYS A 294 -19.43 -3.23 -23.56
C LYS A 294 -19.76 -4.23 -22.44
N ASP A 295 -19.32 -3.92 -21.22
CA ASP A 295 -19.44 -4.81 -20.07
C ASP A 295 -20.78 -4.69 -19.34
N PHE A 296 -21.46 -3.55 -19.52
CA PHE A 296 -22.74 -3.23 -18.89
C PHE A 296 -23.86 -3.24 -19.93
N PRO A 297 -24.80 -4.21 -19.89
CA PRO A 297 -25.89 -4.33 -20.86
C PRO A 297 -27.05 -3.35 -20.58
N ILE A 298 -26.74 -2.15 -20.08
CA ILE A 298 -27.70 -1.15 -19.61
C ILE A 298 -27.33 0.24 -20.16
N PRO A 299 -28.28 1.18 -20.27
CA PRO A 299 -27.98 2.56 -20.66
C PRO A 299 -27.01 3.21 -19.66
N ILE A 300 -25.92 3.79 -20.16
CA ILE A 300 -24.96 4.56 -19.37
C ILE A 300 -25.10 6.05 -19.72
N PHE A 301 -25.17 6.88 -18.68
CA PHE A 301 -25.32 8.33 -18.79
C PHE A 301 -24.15 9.01 -18.07
N THR A 302 -23.21 9.55 -18.84
CA THR A 302 -22.05 10.30 -18.37
C THR A 302 -22.41 11.76 -18.12
N ILE A 303 -22.77 12.09 -16.88
CA ILE A 303 -23.32 13.41 -16.49
C ILE A 303 -22.32 14.17 -15.58
N GLY A 304 -21.04 13.85 -15.67
CA GLY A 304 -20.02 14.59 -14.93
C GLY A 304 -19.67 15.94 -15.57
N PRO A 305 -19.05 16.85 -14.80
CA PRO A 305 -18.83 16.77 -13.34
C PRO A 305 -20.06 17.20 -12.52
N PHE A 306 -20.57 16.34 -11.62
CA PHE A 306 -21.83 16.57 -10.88
C PHE A 306 -21.89 17.90 -10.11
N HIS A 307 -20.78 18.33 -9.50
CA HIS A 307 -20.75 19.54 -8.68
C HIS A 307 -21.03 20.83 -9.49
N LYS A 308 -20.92 20.79 -10.82
CA LYS A 308 -21.27 21.91 -11.70
C LYS A 308 -22.78 22.04 -11.94
N TYR A 309 -23.53 20.95 -11.81
CA TYR A 309 -24.99 20.93 -11.88
C TYR A 309 -25.63 21.10 -10.50
N PHE A 310 -25.00 20.53 -9.48
CA PHE A 310 -25.54 20.45 -8.12
C PHE A 310 -24.53 21.04 -7.13
N PRO A 311 -24.48 22.38 -6.97
CA PRO A 311 -23.58 23.02 -6.03
C PRO A 311 -23.88 22.54 -4.60
N ALA A 312 -22.83 22.26 -3.83
CA ALA A 312 -22.92 21.65 -2.50
C ALA A 312 -23.33 22.67 -1.43
N THR A 313 -24.50 23.29 -1.56
CA THR A 313 -24.96 24.33 -0.61
C THR A 313 -25.46 23.77 0.73
N SER A 314 -25.51 22.45 0.94
CA SER A 314 -26.11 21.87 2.18
C SER A 314 -25.58 20.50 2.65
N SER A 315 -24.57 19.90 2.03
CA SER A 315 -24.11 18.52 2.35
C SER A 315 -22.86 18.43 3.22
N SER A 316 -22.35 19.56 3.73
CA SER A 316 -21.11 19.58 4.48
C SER A 316 -21.30 19.15 5.94
N LEU A 317 -20.56 18.13 6.37
CA LEU A 317 -20.59 17.61 7.75
C LEU A 317 -20.05 18.62 8.79
N LEU A 318 -19.30 19.64 8.36
CA LEU A 318 -18.66 20.64 9.21
C LEU A 318 -18.97 22.05 8.70
N THR A 319 -19.07 22.99 9.62
CA THR A 319 -19.25 24.41 9.28
C THR A 319 -18.03 24.92 8.52
N GLN A 320 -18.24 25.46 7.32
CA GLN A 320 -17.18 26.02 6.50
C GLN A 320 -16.64 27.32 7.09
N ASP A 321 -15.32 27.41 7.23
CA ASP A 321 -14.62 28.62 7.64
C ASP A 321 -14.31 29.48 6.41
N LYS A 322 -15.11 30.52 6.18
CA LYS A 322 -14.91 31.45 5.06
C LYS A 322 -13.79 32.46 5.30
N SER A 323 -13.19 32.53 6.49
CA SER A 323 -12.07 33.44 6.76
C SER A 323 -10.84 33.12 5.91
N CYS A 324 -10.70 31.87 5.46
CA CYS A 324 -9.65 31.47 4.54
C CYS A 324 -9.73 32.19 3.19
N ILE A 325 -10.94 32.54 2.71
CA ILE A 325 -11.11 33.29 1.46
C ILE A 325 -10.51 34.69 1.59
N SER A 326 -10.81 35.41 2.68
CA SER A 326 -10.21 36.72 2.95
C SER A 326 -8.69 36.68 3.15
N TRP A 327 -8.14 35.52 3.53
CA TRP A 327 -6.70 35.30 3.57
C TRP A 327 -6.12 35.07 2.17
N LEU A 328 -6.83 34.32 1.31
CA LEU A 328 -6.46 34.07 -0.09
C LEU A 328 -6.48 35.35 -0.94
N ASP A 329 -7.43 36.27 -0.70
CA ASP A 329 -7.53 37.57 -1.38
C ASP A 329 -6.23 38.40 -1.30
N LYS A 330 -5.41 38.14 -0.28
CA LYS A 330 -4.15 38.86 -0.01
C LYS A 330 -2.92 38.20 -0.63
N LYS A 331 -3.10 37.11 -1.38
CA LYS A 331 -2.01 36.31 -1.95
C LYS A 331 -1.89 36.56 -3.46
N ALA A 332 -0.68 36.37 -3.98
CA ALA A 332 -0.44 36.48 -5.41
C ALA A 332 -1.18 35.37 -6.17
N PRO A 333 -1.61 35.60 -7.42
CA PRO A 333 -2.19 34.56 -8.27
C PRO A 333 -1.27 33.34 -8.38
N ASN A 334 -1.85 32.14 -8.40
CA ASN A 334 -1.14 30.86 -8.53
C ASN A 334 0.00 30.64 -7.51
N SER A 335 -0.07 31.24 -6.32
CA SER A 335 1.03 31.17 -5.33
C SER A 335 0.75 30.26 -4.13
N VAL A 336 -0.51 29.88 -3.89
CA VAL A 336 -0.93 29.16 -2.70
C VAL A 336 -1.13 27.67 -2.99
N LEU A 337 -0.57 26.81 -2.14
CA LEU A 337 -0.94 25.40 -2.09
C LEU A 337 -2.20 25.21 -1.23
N TYR A 338 -3.27 24.65 -1.79
CA TYR A 338 -4.39 24.15 -1.00
C TYR A 338 -4.12 22.69 -0.59
N VAL A 339 -4.33 22.34 0.67
CA VAL A 339 -4.06 21.00 1.22
C VAL A 339 -5.31 20.47 1.91
N SER A 340 -5.86 19.36 1.41
CA SER A 340 -7.05 18.71 1.99
C SER A 340 -7.08 17.21 1.66
N PHE A 341 -7.19 16.37 2.70
CA PHE A 341 -7.27 14.91 2.57
C PHE A 341 -8.71 14.38 2.60
N GLY A 342 -9.68 15.25 2.33
CA GLY A 342 -11.08 14.87 2.23
C GLY A 342 -11.79 14.77 3.59
N SER A 343 -12.97 14.15 3.59
CA SER A 343 -13.89 14.14 4.72
C SER A 343 -13.65 13.03 5.74
N ILE A 344 -12.97 11.94 5.37
CA ILE A 344 -12.87 10.73 6.20
C ILE A 344 -11.45 10.19 6.40
N ALA A 345 -10.43 10.75 5.75
CA ALA A 345 -9.06 10.27 5.89
C ALA A 345 -8.49 10.42 7.32
N GLU A 346 -7.72 9.43 7.77
CA GLU A 346 -6.99 9.47 9.03
C GLU A 346 -5.49 9.31 8.74
N ILE A 347 -4.66 10.06 9.46
CA ILE A 347 -3.21 9.97 9.43
C ILE A 347 -2.67 9.87 10.86
N ASN A 348 -1.49 9.28 11.03
CA ASN A 348 -0.87 9.22 12.35
C ASN A 348 -0.16 10.54 12.70
N GLU A 349 0.16 10.73 13.99
CA GLU A 349 0.78 11.95 14.48
C GLU A 349 2.16 12.22 13.83
N ALA A 350 2.95 11.18 13.57
CA ALA A 350 4.25 11.33 12.93
C ALA A 350 4.11 11.86 11.48
N GLU A 351 3.18 11.31 10.70
CA GLU A 351 2.85 11.80 9.36
C GLU A 351 2.35 13.24 9.38
N PHE A 352 1.47 13.58 10.34
CA PHE A 352 0.98 14.94 10.53
C PHE A 352 2.13 15.94 10.78
N LEU A 353 3.11 15.55 11.60
CA LEU A 353 4.29 16.38 11.86
C LEU A 353 5.21 16.51 10.62
N GLU A 354 5.40 15.44 9.85
CA GLU A 354 6.17 15.51 8.60
C GLU A 354 5.48 16.40 7.56
N ILE A 355 4.15 16.35 7.45
CA ILE A 355 3.35 17.28 6.63
C ILE A 355 3.55 18.73 7.09
N ALA A 356 3.39 18.99 8.40
CA ALA A 356 3.54 20.33 8.95
C ALA A 356 4.94 20.91 8.67
N TRP A 357 6.00 20.14 8.89
CA TRP A 357 7.36 20.58 8.61
C TRP A 357 7.67 20.68 7.12
N GLY A 358 7.16 19.78 6.28
CA GLY A 358 7.31 19.86 4.82
C GLY A 358 6.67 21.13 4.25
N LEU A 359 5.47 21.47 4.71
CA LEU A 359 4.78 22.71 4.36
C LEU A 359 5.59 23.93 4.79
N ALA A 360 6.05 23.96 6.06
CA ALA A 360 6.85 25.07 6.59
C ALA A 360 8.16 25.28 5.79
N ASN A 361 8.88 24.19 5.51
CA ASN A 361 10.17 24.18 4.84
C ASN A 361 10.08 24.56 3.35
N SER A 362 8.93 24.32 2.70
CA SER A 362 8.72 24.69 1.30
C SER A 362 8.87 26.18 1.03
N ASN A 363 8.72 27.01 2.07
CA ASN A 363 8.65 28.46 2.00
C ASN A 363 7.54 29.00 1.08
N GLN A 364 6.58 28.16 0.67
CA GLN A 364 5.42 28.57 -0.12
C GLN A 364 4.23 28.92 0.79
N PRO A 365 3.34 29.83 0.37
CA PRO A 365 2.05 30.03 1.02
C PRO A 365 1.17 28.77 0.93
N PHE A 366 0.47 28.42 2.01
CA PHE A 366 -0.44 27.28 2.01
C PHE A 366 -1.71 27.52 2.82
N LEU A 367 -2.82 26.93 2.36
CA LEU A 367 -4.07 26.77 3.09
C LEU A 367 -4.27 25.29 3.40
N TRP A 368 -4.25 24.91 4.66
CA TRP A 368 -4.36 23.51 5.09
C TRP A 368 -5.63 23.26 5.89
N VAL A 369 -6.43 22.30 5.42
CA VAL A 369 -7.60 21.79 6.14
C VAL A 369 -7.14 20.70 7.11
N VAL A 370 -7.22 21.00 8.41
CA VAL A 370 -7.01 20.04 9.50
C VAL A 370 -8.35 19.84 10.18
N ARG A 371 -9.13 18.84 9.74
CA ARG A 371 -10.45 18.58 10.32
C ARG A 371 -10.31 17.82 11.66
N PRO A 372 -11.28 17.95 12.59
CA PRO A 372 -11.35 17.10 13.77
C PRO A 372 -11.29 15.61 13.39
N GLY A 373 -10.48 14.83 14.11
CA GLY A 373 -10.26 13.41 13.80
C GLY A 373 -9.34 13.14 12.59
N LEU A 374 -8.55 14.12 12.12
CA LEU A 374 -7.51 13.84 11.10
C LEU A 374 -6.35 13.07 11.72
N VAL A 375 -5.98 13.46 12.93
CA VAL A 375 -5.07 12.70 13.78
C VAL A 375 -5.90 12.04 14.86
N LEU A 376 -5.77 10.71 15.00
CA LEU A 376 -6.53 9.94 15.98
C LEU A 376 -6.32 10.52 17.39
N GLY A 377 -7.42 10.81 18.10
CA GLY A 377 -7.38 11.38 19.45
C GLY A 377 -7.10 12.89 19.52
N SER A 378 -7.04 13.60 18.38
CA SER A 378 -6.87 15.06 18.34
C SER A 378 -8.11 15.77 17.78
N GLU A 379 -8.47 16.91 18.39
CA GLU A 379 -9.62 17.71 17.98
C GLU A 379 -9.29 18.71 16.86
N TRP A 380 -8.03 19.11 16.74
CA TRP A 380 -7.58 20.01 15.69
C TRP A 380 -6.04 19.99 15.48
N ILE A 381 -5.33 21.00 15.99
CA ILE A 381 -3.90 21.27 15.77
C ILE A 381 -3.07 21.10 17.03
N GLU A 382 -3.61 20.50 18.08
CA GLU A 382 -2.91 20.25 19.35
C GLU A 382 -1.57 19.49 19.17
N PRO A 383 -1.42 18.58 18.19
CA PRO A 383 -0.13 17.93 17.94
C PRO A 383 0.96 18.86 17.36
N LEU A 384 0.62 20.06 16.88
CA LEU A 384 1.62 20.97 16.33
C LEU A 384 2.58 21.47 17.43
N PRO A 385 3.89 21.55 17.16
CA PRO A 385 4.85 22.06 18.13
C PRO A 385 4.55 23.51 18.54
N HIS A 386 4.84 23.85 19.80
CA HIS A 386 4.75 25.22 20.28
C HIS A 386 5.61 26.17 19.41
N GLY A 387 5.05 27.33 19.05
CA GLY A 387 5.73 28.28 18.17
C GLY A 387 5.62 27.97 16.68
N PHE A 388 4.89 26.93 16.26
CA PHE A 388 4.81 26.52 14.85
C PHE A 388 4.15 27.61 13.99
N LEU A 389 3.00 28.15 14.41
CA LEU A 389 2.27 29.17 13.63
C LEU A 389 3.08 30.48 13.51
N GLU A 390 3.79 30.85 14.57
CA GLU A 390 4.69 32.01 14.60
C GLU A 390 5.83 31.85 13.58
N LYS A 391 6.41 30.65 13.47
CA LYS A 391 7.45 30.33 12.47
C LYS A 391 6.96 30.44 11.02
N LEU A 392 5.65 30.28 10.78
CA LEU A 392 5.10 30.45 9.43
C LEU A 392 5.06 31.91 8.97
N GLY A 393 5.09 32.88 9.90
CA GLY A 393 5.09 34.31 9.56
C GLY A 393 3.91 34.73 8.68
N GLY A 394 2.73 34.14 8.88
CA GLY A 394 1.52 34.42 8.10
C GLY A 394 1.45 33.77 6.70
N ARG A 395 2.42 32.91 6.35
CA ARG A 395 2.42 32.13 5.10
C ARG A 395 1.47 30.94 5.12
N GLY A 396 1.13 30.42 6.30
CA GLY A 396 0.15 29.35 6.43
C GLY A 396 -1.19 29.86 6.98
N CYS A 397 -2.29 29.33 6.43
CA CYS A 397 -3.62 29.42 7.00
C CYS A 397 -4.09 27.98 7.29
N ILE A 398 -4.48 27.70 8.53
CA ILE A 398 -4.98 26.37 8.93
C ILE A 398 -6.42 26.54 9.40
N VAL A 399 -7.33 25.76 8.84
CA VAL A 399 -8.77 25.79 9.17
C VAL A 399 -9.29 24.39 9.43
N LYS A 400 -10.38 24.27 10.19
CA LYS A 400 -11.04 22.97 10.42
C LYS A 400 -11.70 22.42 9.16
N TRP A 401 -12.32 23.31 8.39
CA TRP A 401 -13.05 22.94 7.18
C TRP A 401 -13.16 24.14 6.25
N ALA A 402 -12.83 23.97 4.96
CA ALA A 402 -12.83 25.05 3.98
C ALA A 402 -14.00 24.90 2.98
N PRO A 403 -14.51 26.01 2.40
CA PRO A 403 -15.41 25.95 1.24
C PRO A 403 -14.61 25.55 0.00
N GLN A 404 -14.30 24.24 -0.15
CA GLN A 404 -13.34 23.73 -1.13
C GLN A 404 -13.59 24.20 -2.58
N GLN A 405 -14.84 24.26 -3.03
CA GLN A 405 -15.16 24.75 -4.38
C GLN A 405 -14.81 26.23 -4.56
N GLU A 406 -15.12 27.08 -3.57
CA GLU A 406 -14.72 28.50 -3.57
C GLU A 406 -13.20 28.65 -3.49
N VAL A 407 -12.53 27.80 -2.71
CA VAL A 407 -11.07 27.79 -2.60
C VAL A 407 -10.42 27.41 -3.93
N LEU A 408 -10.80 26.30 -4.54
CA LEU A 408 -10.20 25.83 -5.81
C LEU A 408 -10.45 26.81 -6.95
N ALA A 409 -11.60 27.50 -6.97
CA ALA A 409 -11.90 28.54 -7.95
C ALA A 409 -11.14 29.85 -7.70
N HIS A 410 -10.49 30.02 -6.55
CA HIS A 410 -9.84 31.27 -6.17
C HIS A 410 -8.52 31.49 -6.95
N PRO A 411 -8.28 32.66 -7.57
CA PRO A 411 -7.11 32.92 -8.42
C PRO A 411 -5.74 32.74 -7.74
N ALA A 412 -5.69 32.86 -6.41
CA ALA A 412 -4.47 32.65 -5.64
C ALA A 412 -4.02 31.19 -5.55
N ILE A 413 -4.91 30.22 -5.74
CA ILE A 413 -4.56 28.80 -5.67
C ILE A 413 -3.70 28.43 -6.88
N GLY A 414 -2.49 27.95 -6.61
CA GLY A 414 -1.54 27.51 -7.61
C GLY A 414 -1.41 26.00 -7.73
N GLY A 415 -1.91 25.26 -6.74
CA GLY A 415 -1.88 23.81 -6.69
C GLY A 415 -2.72 23.21 -5.57
N PHE A 416 -3.06 21.93 -5.70
CA PHE A 416 -3.91 21.20 -4.76
C PHE A 416 -3.23 19.90 -4.31
N TRP A 417 -2.81 19.85 -3.05
CA TRP A 417 -2.40 18.60 -2.41
C TRP A 417 -3.63 17.87 -1.86
N THR A 418 -3.95 16.74 -2.49
CA THR A 418 -5.19 16.01 -2.29
C THR A 418 -4.95 14.53 -2.08
N HIS A 419 -5.91 13.90 -1.41
CA HIS A 419 -6.04 12.45 -1.31
C HIS A 419 -6.50 11.78 -2.62
N ASN A 420 -6.81 12.55 -3.67
CA ASN A 420 -7.30 12.05 -4.97
C ASN A 420 -8.63 11.28 -4.92
N GLY A 421 -9.51 11.55 -3.94
CA GLY A 421 -10.90 11.11 -4.05
C GLY A 421 -11.56 11.74 -5.29
N TRP A 422 -12.38 10.96 -6.01
CA TRP A 422 -12.85 11.32 -7.35
C TRP A 422 -13.51 12.71 -7.44
N ASN A 423 -14.35 13.07 -6.46
CA ASN A 423 -14.98 14.40 -6.42
C ASN A 423 -13.95 15.54 -6.31
N SER A 424 -12.94 15.40 -5.46
CA SER A 424 -11.88 16.40 -5.31
C SER A 424 -10.99 16.48 -6.56
N THR A 425 -10.75 15.34 -7.21
CA THR A 425 -10.03 15.29 -8.50
C THR A 425 -10.81 16.06 -9.57
N LEU A 426 -12.11 15.82 -9.72
CA LEU A 426 -12.94 16.55 -10.68
C LEU A 426 -13.05 18.04 -10.37
N GLU A 427 -13.18 18.44 -9.09
CA GLU A 427 -13.18 19.86 -8.70
C GLU A 427 -11.86 20.55 -9.08
N GLY A 428 -10.71 19.91 -8.85
CA GLY A 428 -9.42 20.47 -9.25
C GLY A 428 -9.25 20.57 -10.77
N ILE A 429 -9.72 19.57 -11.55
CA ILE A 429 -9.74 19.63 -13.02
C ILE A 429 -10.64 20.76 -13.51
N CYS A 430 -11.84 20.88 -12.95
CA CYS A 430 -12.79 21.93 -13.31
C CYS A 430 -12.25 23.33 -13.08
N GLU A 431 -11.40 23.51 -12.08
CA GLU A 431 -10.80 24.82 -11.78
C GLU A 431 -9.42 25.02 -12.41
N GLY A 432 -8.82 23.99 -13.00
CA GLY A 432 -7.51 24.08 -13.66
C GLY A 432 -6.34 24.11 -12.68
N VAL A 433 -6.50 23.45 -11.52
CA VAL A 433 -5.51 23.45 -10.44
C VAL A 433 -4.69 22.15 -10.45
N PRO A 434 -3.38 22.18 -10.75
CA PRO A 434 -2.55 20.98 -10.79
C PRO A 434 -2.37 20.39 -9.38
N MET A 435 -2.09 19.08 -9.30
CA MET A 435 -2.23 18.34 -8.04
C MET A 435 -0.93 17.75 -7.50
N ILE A 436 -0.83 17.62 -6.18
CA ILE A 436 0.04 16.62 -5.53
C ILE A 436 -0.89 15.54 -4.98
N CYS A 437 -0.63 14.30 -5.36
CA CYS A 437 -1.45 13.15 -5.07
C CYS A 437 -0.90 12.37 -3.89
N HIS A 438 -1.73 12.16 -2.87
CA HIS A 438 -1.41 11.35 -1.70
C HIS A 438 -2.57 10.40 -1.37
N PRO A 439 -2.74 9.32 -2.14
CA PRO A 439 -3.86 8.41 -1.97
C PRO A 439 -3.76 7.62 -0.66
N ILE A 440 -4.89 7.48 0.04
CA ILE A 440 -4.97 6.88 1.37
C ILE A 440 -5.70 5.53 1.30
N PHE A 441 -6.88 5.49 0.67
CA PHE A 441 -7.72 4.28 0.60
C PHE A 441 -8.59 4.23 -0.68
N GLY A 442 -9.23 3.09 -0.91
CA GLY A 442 -10.22 2.92 -1.97
C GLY A 442 -9.65 3.13 -3.37
N ASP A 443 -10.40 3.83 -4.22
CA ASP A 443 -10.11 4.16 -5.61
C ASP A 443 -9.00 5.21 -5.78
N GLN A 444 -8.55 5.84 -4.70
CA GLN A 444 -7.65 7.01 -4.75
C GLN A 444 -6.32 6.72 -5.45
N ARG A 445 -5.78 5.49 -5.34
CA ARG A 445 -4.52 5.10 -6.00
C ARG A 445 -4.68 5.03 -7.51
N VAL A 446 -5.80 4.50 -7.99
CA VAL A 446 -6.19 4.53 -9.41
C VAL A 446 -6.28 5.98 -9.89
N ASN A 447 -7.00 6.82 -9.16
CA ASN A 447 -7.15 8.23 -9.50
C ASN A 447 -5.79 8.97 -9.55
N ALA A 448 -4.89 8.67 -8.61
CA ALA A 448 -3.54 9.24 -8.58
C ALA A 448 -2.70 8.82 -9.80
N ARG A 449 -2.76 7.55 -10.23
CA ARG A 449 -2.12 7.06 -11.47
C ARG A 449 -2.60 7.85 -12.68
N TYR A 450 -3.91 8.05 -12.82
CA TYR A 450 -4.47 8.83 -13.93
C TYR A 450 -3.97 10.29 -13.90
N VAL A 451 -4.02 10.93 -12.74
CA VAL A 451 -3.56 12.32 -12.58
C VAL A 451 -2.08 12.50 -12.89
N ALA A 452 -1.22 11.60 -12.39
CA ALA A 452 0.23 11.74 -12.50
C ALA A 452 0.80 11.25 -13.83
N ASP A 453 0.38 10.08 -14.32
CA ASP A 453 1.03 9.41 -15.46
C ASP A 453 0.28 9.58 -16.78
N ILE A 454 -1.05 9.61 -16.72
CA ILE A 454 -1.92 9.61 -17.91
C ILE A 454 -2.25 11.03 -18.35
N TRP A 455 -2.93 11.80 -17.50
CA TRP A 455 -3.24 13.20 -17.76
C TRP A 455 -2.03 14.10 -17.51
N ARG A 456 -1.11 13.65 -16.65
CA ARG A 456 0.13 14.35 -16.28
C ARG A 456 -0.11 15.80 -15.82
N ILE A 457 -1.13 15.94 -14.99
CA ILE A 457 -1.58 17.20 -14.38
C ILE A 457 -1.22 17.28 -12.89
N GLY A 458 -0.49 16.30 -12.38
CA GLY A 458 -0.05 16.29 -10.99
C GLY A 458 1.16 15.40 -10.73
N LEU A 459 1.58 15.37 -9.47
CA LEU A 459 2.70 14.57 -8.97
C LEU A 459 2.18 13.51 -7.99
N HIS A 460 2.60 12.27 -8.15
CA HIS A 460 2.32 11.24 -7.15
C HIS A 460 3.39 11.25 -6.05
N LEU A 461 2.97 11.52 -4.81
CA LEU A 461 3.84 11.42 -3.63
C LEU A 461 3.76 9.98 -3.11
N GLU A 462 4.48 9.11 -3.81
CA GLU A 462 4.68 7.71 -3.46
C GLU A 462 5.64 7.64 -2.26
N TYR A 463 5.49 6.65 -1.37
CA TYR A 463 6.30 6.41 -0.15
C TYR A 463 5.93 7.20 1.11
N LYS A 464 6.65 6.88 2.20
CA LYS A 464 6.49 7.48 3.53
C LYS A 464 6.57 9.00 3.44
N LEU A 465 5.63 9.68 4.10
CA LEU A 465 5.61 11.14 4.20
C LEU A 465 6.84 11.62 4.96
N GLU A 466 7.87 12.04 4.23
CA GLU A 466 9.05 12.69 4.78
C GLU A 466 9.03 14.18 4.38
N ARG A 467 9.29 15.06 5.34
CA ARG A 467 9.25 16.52 5.14
C ARG A 467 10.07 17.00 3.95
N GLY A 468 11.21 16.36 3.67
CA GLY A 468 12.07 16.72 2.54
C GLY A 468 11.49 16.32 1.19
N VAL A 469 10.76 15.20 1.12
CA VAL A 469 10.03 14.76 -0.09
C VAL A 469 8.86 15.71 -0.35
N ILE A 470 8.11 16.03 0.70
CA ILE A 470 6.99 16.99 0.66
C ILE A 470 7.47 18.35 0.17
N GLU A 471 8.54 18.89 0.78
CA GLU A 471 9.14 20.16 0.39
C GLU A 471 9.48 20.21 -1.11
N ARG A 472 10.11 19.15 -1.63
CA ARG A 472 10.45 19.06 -3.05
C ARG A 472 9.22 18.97 -3.95
N ALA A 473 8.20 18.19 -3.58
CA ALA A 473 6.97 18.07 -4.36
C ALA A 473 6.25 19.43 -4.49
N ILE A 474 6.18 20.19 -3.39
CA ILE A 474 5.58 21.53 -3.38
C ILE A 474 6.36 22.49 -4.30
N LYS A 475 7.69 22.48 -4.24
CA LYS A 475 8.54 23.31 -5.10
C LYS A 475 8.40 22.95 -6.58
N ARG A 476 8.41 21.66 -6.91
CA ARG A 476 8.18 21.16 -8.28
C ARG A 476 6.86 21.64 -8.87
N LEU A 477 5.78 21.59 -8.08
CA LEU A 477 4.44 21.98 -8.51
C LEU A 477 4.27 23.50 -8.67
N LEU A 478 4.75 24.30 -7.69
CA LEU A 478 4.46 25.74 -7.64
C LEU A 478 5.53 26.61 -8.30
N VAL A 479 6.79 26.20 -8.27
CA VAL A 479 7.94 27.05 -8.61
C VAL A 479 8.64 26.60 -9.89
N GLU A 480 8.82 25.30 -10.08
CA GLU A 480 9.62 24.76 -11.18
C GLU A 480 8.86 24.70 -12.51
N ALA A 481 9.60 24.52 -13.61
CA ALA A 481 9.05 24.46 -14.97
C ALA A 481 8.07 23.28 -15.16
N GLU A 482 8.28 22.18 -14.44
CA GLU A 482 7.42 21.01 -14.46
C GLU A 482 5.98 21.37 -14.06
N GLY A 483 5.81 22.16 -12.98
CA GLY A 483 4.50 22.63 -12.54
C GLY A 483 3.80 23.55 -13.54
N GLN A 484 4.56 24.34 -14.31
CA GLN A 484 3.99 25.17 -15.39
C GLN A 484 3.45 24.31 -16.53
N GLU A 485 4.12 23.21 -16.86
CA GLU A 485 3.64 22.26 -17.88
C GLU A 485 2.37 21.52 -17.42
N MET A 486 2.32 21.08 -16.16
CA MET A 486 1.10 20.51 -15.57
C MET A 486 -0.07 21.50 -15.63
N ARG A 487 0.18 22.78 -15.31
CA ARG A 487 -0.83 23.85 -15.37
C ARG A 487 -1.36 24.05 -16.79
N LYS A 488 -0.52 24.00 -17.82
CA LYS A 488 -0.99 24.07 -19.21
C LYS A 488 -1.91 22.91 -19.57
N ARG A 489 -1.53 21.68 -19.20
CA ARG A 489 -2.32 20.48 -19.49
C ARG A 489 -3.68 20.50 -18.81
N ILE A 490 -3.72 20.86 -17.53
CA ILE A 490 -5.00 20.89 -16.80
C ILE A 490 -5.90 22.02 -17.28
N MET A 491 -5.36 23.14 -17.78
CA MET A 491 -6.16 24.18 -18.42
C MET A 491 -6.85 23.67 -19.69
N THR A 492 -6.19 22.84 -20.50
CA THR A 492 -6.85 22.17 -21.65
C THR A 492 -7.98 21.24 -21.20
N LEU A 493 -7.81 20.53 -20.07
CA LEU A 493 -8.91 19.72 -19.51
C LEU A 493 -10.05 20.59 -18.98
N LYS A 494 -9.76 21.73 -18.36
CA LYS A 494 -10.78 22.71 -17.93
C LYS A 494 -11.61 23.20 -19.12
N GLU A 495 -10.97 23.56 -20.24
CA GLU A 495 -11.66 23.95 -21.47
C GLU A 495 -12.58 22.85 -22.01
N LYS A 496 -12.15 21.58 -21.93
CA LYS A 496 -12.97 20.42 -22.31
C LYS A 496 -14.18 20.25 -21.40
N VAL A 497 -14.01 20.43 -20.09
CA VAL A 497 -15.14 20.44 -19.13
C VAL A 497 -16.13 21.55 -19.50
N GLU A 498 -15.65 22.77 -19.76
CA GLU A 498 -16.53 23.88 -20.15
C GLU A 498 -17.27 23.62 -21.46
N HIS A 499 -16.67 22.86 -22.39
CA HIS A 499 -17.30 22.49 -23.64
C HIS A 499 -18.37 21.41 -23.44
N CYS A 500 -18.08 20.33 -22.70
CA CYS A 500 -19.01 19.21 -22.54
C CYS A 500 -20.28 19.58 -21.77
N LEU A 501 -20.22 20.62 -20.93
CA LEU A 501 -21.35 21.13 -20.15
C LEU A 501 -22.24 22.14 -20.91
N LYS A 502 -21.76 22.73 -22.02
CA LYS A 502 -22.55 23.68 -22.83
C LYS A 502 -23.64 22.94 -23.61
N GLN A 503 -24.66 23.68 -24.04
CA GLN A 503 -25.70 23.12 -24.92
C GLN A 503 -25.07 22.51 -26.17
N GLY A 504 -25.40 21.24 -26.45
CA GLY A 504 -24.79 20.43 -27.52
C GLY A 504 -23.45 19.77 -27.16
N GLY A 505 -22.98 19.93 -25.93
CA GLY A 505 -21.84 19.19 -25.38
C GLY A 505 -22.25 17.79 -24.88
N SER A 506 -21.30 16.87 -24.82
CA SER A 506 -21.57 15.45 -24.53
C SER A 506 -22.26 15.20 -23.19
N SER A 507 -21.81 15.85 -22.11
CA SER A 507 -22.44 15.71 -20.79
C SER A 507 -23.85 16.33 -20.75
N TYR A 508 -24.03 17.49 -21.41
CA TYR A 508 -25.35 18.13 -21.57
C TYR A 508 -26.32 17.20 -22.31
N GLU A 509 -25.91 16.66 -23.45
CA GLU A 509 -26.72 15.73 -24.24
C GLU A 509 -27.00 14.43 -23.48
N SER A 510 -26.04 13.93 -22.70
CA SER A 510 -26.26 12.76 -21.84
C SER A 510 -27.32 13.01 -20.76
N LEU A 511 -27.40 14.22 -20.21
CA LEU A 511 -28.44 14.60 -19.25
C LEU A 511 -29.83 14.70 -19.90
N GLU A 512 -29.93 15.24 -21.12
CA GLU A 512 -31.18 15.27 -21.90
C GLU A 512 -31.65 13.84 -22.22
N ARG A 513 -30.71 12.96 -22.60
CA ARG A 513 -30.98 11.53 -22.83
C ARG A 513 -31.46 10.84 -21.55
N LEU A 514 -30.83 11.09 -20.41
CA LEU A 514 -31.27 10.55 -19.12
C LEU A 514 -32.70 11.01 -18.80
N THR A 515 -32.97 12.30 -18.94
CA THR A 515 -34.29 12.87 -18.64
C THR A 515 -35.37 12.25 -19.53
N SER A 516 -35.11 12.15 -20.83
CA SER A 516 -36.00 11.50 -21.79
C SER A 516 -36.21 10.02 -21.46
N TYR A 517 -35.14 9.33 -21.06
CA TYR A 517 -35.20 7.93 -20.65
C TYR A 517 -36.09 7.75 -19.42
N ILE A 518 -35.87 8.53 -18.36
CA ILE A 518 -36.69 8.49 -17.14
C ILE A 518 -38.16 8.77 -17.44
N LEU A 519 -38.47 9.77 -18.27
CA LEU A 519 -39.85 10.10 -18.66
C LEU A 519 -40.51 8.99 -19.51
N SER A 520 -39.71 8.17 -20.20
CA SER A 520 -40.21 7.02 -20.97
C SER A 520 -40.52 5.79 -20.12
N LEU A 521 -39.98 5.72 -18.90
CA LEU A 521 -40.29 4.65 -17.95
C LEU A 521 -41.76 4.81 -17.51
N GLN A 522 -42.61 3.85 -17.89
CA GLN A 522 -43.99 3.84 -17.42
C GLN A 522 -44.02 3.79 -15.89
N PRO A 523 -44.97 4.46 -15.21
CA PRO A 523 -45.17 4.27 -13.79
C PRO A 523 -45.41 2.79 -13.55
N LEU A 524 -44.64 2.17 -12.64
CA LEU A 524 -44.96 0.84 -12.12
C LEU A 524 -46.43 0.88 -11.70
N SER A 525 -47.29 0.15 -12.42
CA SER A 525 -48.67 -0.05 -12.02
C SER A 525 -48.64 -0.65 -10.63
N SER A 526 -49.10 0.12 -9.64
CA SER A 526 -49.20 -0.29 -8.24
C SER A 526 -49.99 -1.60 -8.17
N HIS A 527 -49.28 -2.69 -7.85
CA HIS A 527 -49.88 -3.98 -7.52
C HIS A 527 -50.29 -4.03 -6.05
#